data_AF-A6XGS8-F1
#
_entry.id   AF-A6XGS8-F1
#
_cell.length_a   1.000
_cell.length_b   1.000
_cell.length_c   1.000
_cell.angle_alpha   90.00
_cell.angle_beta   90.00
_cell.angle_gamma   90.00
#
_symmetry.space_group_name_H-M   'P 1'
#
loop_
_entity.id
_entity.type
_entity.pdbx_description
1 polymer ?
#
loop_
_entity_poly.entity_id
_entity_poly.type
_entity_poly.pdbx_seq_one_letter_code
_entity_poly.pdbx_strand_id
1 'polypeptide(L)'
;RGDLVFVFNFHPTNSYKEYRVGCLQAGDYKVVLSSDEDVFGGYKNVTKDSDVTFQATNYQFDGRPCSFQVYSPARTCVVYAPAEWCDMDGDRLPGGVPGLGVKGLGPYFSP
;
A
#
# COMPACT_ATOMS: atom_id res chain seq x y z
N ARG A 1 -8.02 -4.05 -7.10
CA ARG A 1 -9.51 -4.07 -7.00
C ARG A 1 -9.93 -2.61 -6.88
N GLY A 2 -10.69 -2.08 -7.82
CA GLY A 2 -10.60 -0.64 -8.10
C GLY A 2 -9.14 -0.28 -8.41
N ASP A 3 -8.71 0.90 -7.98
CA ASP A 3 -7.35 1.42 -8.21
C ASP A 3 -6.33 1.02 -7.12
N LEU A 4 -6.73 0.14 -6.19
CA LEU A 4 -5.85 -0.39 -5.16
C LEU A 4 -5.03 -1.59 -5.67
N VAL A 5 -3.76 -1.63 -5.28
CA VAL A 5 -2.82 -2.74 -5.50
C VAL A 5 -2.62 -3.49 -4.20
N PHE A 6 -2.90 -4.79 -4.21
CA PHE A 6 -2.76 -5.66 -3.04
C PHE A 6 -1.58 -6.59 -3.24
N VAL A 7 -0.68 -6.63 -2.25
CA VAL A 7 0.51 -7.49 -2.25
C VAL A 7 0.44 -8.40 -1.04
N PHE A 8 0.24 -9.69 -1.29
CA PHE A 8 0.24 -10.73 -0.26
C PHE A 8 1.51 -11.56 -0.39
N ASN A 9 2.30 -11.62 0.67
CA ASN A 9 3.44 -12.54 0.75
C ASN A 9 3.12 -13.62 1.79
N PHE A 10 2.66 -14.77 1.32
CA PHE A 10 2.41 -15.94 2.16
C PHE A 10 3.64 -16.83 2.37
N HIS A 11 4.80 -16.45 1.83
CA HIS A 11 6.02 -17.23 2.07
C HIS A 11 6.33 -17.22 3.58
N PRO A 12 6.61 -18.39 4.21
CA PRO A 12 6.77 -18.47 5.66
C PRO A 12 7.97 -17.67 6.19
N THR A 13 9.04 -17.58 5.41
CA THR A 13 10.32 -16.98 5.83
C THR A 13 10.92 -15.92 4.90
N ASN A 14 10.66 -15.97 3.59
CA ASN A 14 11.36 -15.15 2.61
C ASN A 14 10.68 -13.79 2.43
N SER A 15 11.47 -12.75 2.62
CA SER A 15 11.13 -11.38 2.26
C SER A 15 11.75 -11.03 0.91
N TYR A 16 11.01 -10.33 0.06
CA TYR A 16 11.46 -9.96 -1.28
C TYR A 16 11.72 -8.45 -1.34
N LYS A 17 12.95 -8.07 -1.65
CA LYS A 17 13.32 -6.69 -1.95
C LYS A 17 13.08 -6.41 -3.43
N GLU A 18 12.72 -5.17 -3.75
CA GLU A 18 12.51 -4.69 -5.13
C GLU A 18 11.53 -5.55 -5.94
N TYR A 19 10.55 -6.14 -5.26
CA TYR A 19 9.54 -7.01 -5.86
C TYR A 19 8.63 -6.19 -6.77
N ARG A 20 8.63 -6.50 -8.07
CA ARG A 20 7.84 -5.75 -9.05
C ARG A 20 6.39 -6.21 -9.05
N VAL A 21 5.48 -5.24 -9.03
CA VAL A 21 4.03 -5.48 -9.07
C VAL A 21 3.39 -4.65 -10.17
N GLY A 22 2.50 -5.28 -10.94
CA GLY A 22 1.74 -4.62 -12.01
C GLY A 22 0.55 -3.82 -11.48
N CYS A 23 0.31 -2.64 -12.06
CA CYS A 23 -0.82 -1.76 -11.74
C CYS A 23 -1.46 -1.17 -13.01
N LEU A 24 -2.67 -0.63 -12.87
CA LEU A 24 -3.43 -0.12 -14.02
C LEU A 24 -2.97 1.27 -14.47
N GLN A 25 -2.64 2.14 -13.51
CA GLN A 25 -2.33 3.55 -13.78
C GLN A 25 -0.92 3.88 -13.31
N ALA A 26 -0.18 4.63 -14.12
CA ALA A 26 1.08 5.26 -13.72
C ALA A 26 0.82 6.38 -12.70
N GLY A 27 1.86 6.79 -11.99
CA GLY A 27 1.79 7.83 -10.96
C GLY A 27 2.32 7.37 -9.62
N ASP A 28 2.07 8.18 -8.61
CA ASP A 28 2.60 7.99 -7.26
C ASP A 28 1.62 7.17 -6.43
N TYR A 29 2.13 6.14 -5.77
CA TYR A 29 1.38 5.31 -4.83
C TYR A 29 1.99 5.41 -3.43
N LYS A 30 1.17 5.23 -2.40
CA LYS A 30 1.62 5.10 -1.01
C LYS A 30 0.94 3.91 -0.33
N VAL A 31 1.55 3.44 0.76
CA VAL A 31 0.94 2.42 1.63
C VAL A 31 -0.29 3.04 2.29
N VAL A 32 -1.47 2.49 2.03
CA VAL A 32 -2.73 2.91 2.68
C VAL A 32 -3.09 1.99 3.84
N LEU A 33 -2.68 0.72 3.77
CA LEU A 33 -2.88 -0.28 4.82
C LEU A 33 -1.73 -1.28 4.77
N SER A 34 -1.18 -1.64 5.92
CA SER A 34 -0.21 -2.71 6.05
C SER A 34 -0.60 -3.61 7.20
N SER A 35 -0.59 -4.92 7.01
CA SER A 35 -0.75 -5.87 8.12
C SER A 35 0.47 -5.89 9.04
N ASP A 36 1.58 -5.24 8.64
CA ASP A 36 2.82 -5.15 9.42
C ASP A 36 2.85 -3.91 10.33
N GLU A 37 1.76 -3.15 10.45
CA GLU A 37 1.65 -2.06 11.42
C GLU A 37 1.64 -2.57 12.88
N ASP A 38 2.11 -1.74 13.82
CA ASP A 38 2.13 -2.09 15.25
C ASP A 38 0.75 -2.38 15.84
N VAL A 39 -0.27 -1.64 15.38
CA VAL A 39 -1.66 -1.79 15.83
C VAL A 39 -2.23 -3.18 15.49
N PHE A 40 -1.64 -3.86 14.52
CA PHE A 40 -1.99 -5.24 14.14
C PHE A 40 -0.99 -6.27 14.68
N GLY A 41 -0.01 -5.85 15.50
CA GLY A 41 1.04 -6.71 16.04
C GLY A 41 2.18 -7.01 15.07
N GLY A 42 2.33 -6.22 14.02
CA GLY A 42 3.43 -6.30 13.06
C GLY A 42 4.72 -5.62 13.55
N TYR A 43 5.74 -5.63 12.69
CA TYR A 43 7.09 -5.16 13.00
C TYR A 43 7.43 -3.79 12.40
N LYS A 44 6.49 -3.14 11.70
CA LYS A 44 6.67 -1.89 10.96
C LYS A 44 7.80 -1.91 9.93
N ASN A 45 8.06 -3.05 9.28
CA ASN A 45 9.03 -3.08 8.18
C ASN A 45 8.49 -2.38 6.93
N VAL A 46 7.18 -2.44 6.72
CA VAL A 46 6.46 -1.68 5.69
C VAL A 46 5.29 -1.01 6.39
N THR A 47 5.41 0.31 6.58
CA THR A 47 4.45 1.11 7.34
C THR A 47 4.06 2.37 6.57
N LYS A 48 2.80 2.79 6.70
CA LYS A 48 2.32 4.09 6.20
C LYS A 48 3.09 5.26 6.81
N ASP A 49 3.60 5.10 8.04
CA ASP A 49 4.32 6.15 8.78
C ASP A 49 5.67 6.52 8.13
N SER A 50 6.17 5.68 7.23
CA SER A 50 7.39 5.96 6.44
C SER A 50 7.16 6.99 5.33
N ASP A 51 5.89 7.24 4.98
CA ASP A 51 5.43 8.16 3.93
C ASP A 51 6.13 8.01 2.57
N VAL A 52 6.65 6.81 2.28
CA VAL A 52 7.39 6.52 1.06
C VAL A 52 6.47 6.55 -0.16
N THR A 53 6.90 7.26 -1.20
CA THR A 53 6.25 7.29 -2.50
C THR A 53 6.80 6.20 -3.41
N PHE A 54 5.90 5.39 -3.97
CA PHE A 54 6.20 4.35 -4.96
C PHE A 54 5.80 4.83 -6.35
N GLN A 55 6.77 5.00 -7.24
CA GLN A 55 6.54 5.56 -8.57
C GLN A 55 6.20 4.45 -9.57
N ALA A 56 4.94 4.39 -9.98
CA ALA A 56 4.48 3.54 -11.06
C ALA A 56 4.78 4.19 -12.41
N THR A 57 5.51 3.48 -13.26
CA THR A 57 5.84 3.93 -14.62
C THR A 57 5.12 3.07 -15.66
N ASN A 58 5.09 3.54 -16.92
CA ASN A 58 4.55 2.82 -18.08
C ASN A 58 5.46 1.63 -18.47
N TYR A 59 5.70 0.74 -17.52
CA TYR A 59 6.47 -0.48 -17.67
C TYR A 59 5.54 -1.67 -17.51
N GLN A 60 5.26 -2.36 -18.62
CA GLN A 60 4.35 -3.48 -18.63
C GLN A 60 4.90 -4.66 -17.82
N PHE A 61 4.09 -5.21 -16.93
CA PHE A 61 4.46 -6.35 -16.09
C PHE A 61 3.22 -7.19 -15.73
N ASP A 62 3.31 -8.52 -15.83
CA ASP A 62 2.23 -9.46 -15.52
C ASP A 62 0.85 -9.09 -16.11
N GLY A 63 0.84 -8.64 -17.37
CA GLY A 63 -0.39 -8.28 -18.09
C GLY A 63 -0.99 -6.93 -17.66
N ARG A 64 -0.26 -6.10 -16.91
CA ARG A 64 -0.65 -4.74 -16.54
C ARG A 64 0.21 -3.70 -17.26
N PRO A 65 -0.36 -2.54 -17.65
CA PRO A 65 0.35 -1.54 -18.46
C PRO A 65 1.45 -0.80 -17.69
N CYS A 66 1.31 -0.70 -16.36
CA CYS A 66 2.24 0.00 -15.49
C CYS A 66 2.75 -0.93 -14.39
N SER A 67 3.86 -0.57 -13.75
CA SER A 67 4.37 -1.28 -12.58
C SER A 67 5.30 -0.44 -11.72
N PHE A 68 5.50 -0.86 -10.49
CA PHE A 68 6.47 -0.32 -9.54
C PHE A 68 7.08 -1.45 -8.69
N GLN A 69 8.12 -1.13 -7.93
CA GLN A 69 8.79 -2.08 -7.04
C GLN A 69 8.48 -1.79 -5.58
N VAL A 70 8.32 -2.86 -4.81
CA VAL A 70 8.01 -2.78 -3.37
C VAL A 70 8.95 -3.68 -2.57
N TYR A 71 9.04 -3.41 -1.27
CA TYR A 71 9.53 -4.40 -0.32
C TYR A 71 8.35 -5.24 0.17
N SER A 72 8.49 -6.57 0.13
CA SER A 72 7.43 -7.52 0.48
C SER A 72 7.92 -8.48 1.57
N PRO A 73 7.73 -8.14 2.86
CA PRO A 73 8.15 -8.99 3.98
C PRO A 73 7.37 -10.30 4.04
N ALA A 74 7.99 -11.37 4.54
CA ALA A 74 7.33 -12.65 4.76
C ALA A 74 6.07 -12.52 5.65
N ARG A 75 5.00 -13.23 5.28
CA ARG A 75 3.71 -13.30 6.01
C ARG A 75 3.02 -11.95 6.19
N THR A 76 3.06 -11.10 5.17
CA THR A 76 2.40 -9.77 5.20
C THR A 76 1.38 -9.60 4.07
N CYS A 77 0.45 -8.67 4.30
CA CYS A 77 -0.42 -8.09 3.28
C CYS A 77 -0.25 -6.57 3.31
N VAL A 78 0.11 -5.98 2.18
CA VAL A 78 0.24 -4.52 2.04
C VAL A 78 -0.65 -4.04 0.89
N VAL A 79 -1.35 -2.95 1.13
CA VAL A 79 -2.23 -2.30 0.15
C VAL A 79 -1.64 -0.95 -0.20
N TYR A 80 -1.50 -0.72 -1.51
CA TYR A 80 -1.05 0.55 -2.08
C TYR A 80 -2.23 1.22 -2.79
N ALA A 81 -2.33 2.54 -2.59
CA ALA A 81 -3.33 3.39 -3.24
C ALA A 81 -2.63 4.59 -3.92
N PRO A 82 -3.28 5.23 -4.91
CA PRO A 82 -2.86 6.53 -5.41
C PRO A 82 -2.55 7.50 -4.26
N ALA A 83 -1.41 8.18 -4.34
CA ALA A 83 -0.85 8.97 -3.25
C ALA A 83 -1.81 10.09 -2.79
N GLU A 84 -2.61 10.64 -3.70
CA GLU A 84 -3.61 11.67 -3.40
C GLU A 84 -4.76 11.19 -2.50
N TRP A 85 -4.94 9.87 -2.34
CA TRP A 85 -5.93 9.26 -1.45
C TRP A 85 -5.36 8.87 -0.08
N CYS A 86 -4.04 8.98 0.09
CA CYS A 86 -3.36 8.58 1.30
C CYS A 86 -3.13 9.77 2.22
N ASP A 87 -3.28 9.52 3.51
CA ASP A 87 -2.91 10.43 4.60
C ASP A 87 -2.30 9.57 5.70
N MET A 88 -0.99 9.70 5.94
CA MET A 88 -0.29 8.91 6.96
C MET A 88 -0.85 9.13 8.37
N ASP A 89 -1.47 10.29 8.61
CA ASP A 89 -2.10 10.69 9.86
C ASP A 89 -3.62 10.40 9.87
N GLY A 90 -4.18 9.81 8.80
CA GLY A 90 -5.61 9.58 8.65
C GLY A 90 -6.23 8.74 9.78
N ASP A 91 -5.46 7.82 10.36
CA ASP A 91 -5.87 7.03 11.52
C ASP A 91 -5.81 7.78 12.86
N ARG A 92 -5.10 8.91 12.91
CA ARG A 92 -4.95 9.77 14.09
C ARG A 92 -6.03 10.87 14.16
N LEU A 93 -6.77 11.08 13.07
CA LEU A 93 -7.86 12.05 13.00
C LEU A 93 -9.11 11.57 13.78
N PRO A 94 -10.00 12.48 14.22
CA PRO A 94 -11.27 12.09 14.82
C PRO A 94 -12.10 11.19 13.90
N GLY A 95 -12.44 9.99 14.37
CA GLY A 95 -13.15 8.98 13.57
C GLY A 95 -12.24 8.17 12.62
N GLY A 96 -10.93 8.34 12.70
CA GLY A 96 -9.94 7.53 11.99
C GLY A 96 -9.99 6.06 12.41
N VAL A 97 -9.65 5.18 11.47
CA VAL A 97 -9.55 3.73 11.73
C VAL A 97 -8.09 3.39 12.00
N PRO A 98 -7.74 2.81 13.15
CA PRO A 98 -6.35 2.52 13.50
C PRO A 98 -5.62 1.73 12.42
N GLY A 99 -4.44 2.21 11.99
CA GLY A 99 -3.62 1.58 10.95
C GLY A 99 -4.05 1.86 9.52
N LEU A 100 -5.16 2.59 9.29
CA LEU A 100 -5.63 2.94 7.96
C LEU A 100 -5.22 4.38 7.59
N GLY A 101 -4.31 4.51 6.64
CA GLY A 101 -3.79 5.78 6.15
C GLY A 101 -4.60 6.38 5.01
N VAL A 102 -5.94 6.38 5.09
CA VAL A 102 -6.82 6.94 4.05
C VAL A 102 -7.17 8.39 4.35
N LYS A 103 -7.20 9.23 3.31
CA LYS A 103 -7.64 10.62 3.42
C LYS A 103 -9.17 10.70 3.49
N GLY A 104 -9.69 11.28 4.57
CA GLY A 104 -11.15 11.42 4.78
C GLY A 104 -11.84 10.06 4.81
N LEU A 105 -13.00 9.95 4.15
CA LEU A 105 -13.75 8.68 4.03
C LEU A 105 -13.29 7.82 2.83
N GLY A 106 -12.27 8.26 2.10
CA GLY A 106 -11.79 7.64 0.88
C GLY A 106 -12.58 8.04 -0.37
N PRO A 107 -12.05 7.73 -1.57
CA PRO A 107 -12.57 8.22 -2.85
C PRO A 107 -13.89 7.57 -3.29
N TYR A 108 -14.26 6.44 -2.69
CA TYR A 108 -15.45 5.67 -3.07
C TYR A 108 -16.61 5.80 -2.07
N PHE A 109 -16.46 6.64 -1.03
CA PHE A 109 -17.56 6.92 -0.12
C PHE A 109 -18.61 7.80 -0.81
N SER A 110 -19.81 7.25 -1.01
CA SER A 110 -21.00 8.05 -1.33
C SER A 110 -21.77 8.30 -0.03
N PRO A 111 -22.16 9.55 0.27
CA PRO A 111 -23.02 9.87 1.41
C PRO A 111 -24.42 9.26 1.27
#